data_AF-A0A350MRZ7-F1
#
_entry.id   AF-A0A350MRZ7-F1
#
_cell.length_a   1.000
_cell.length_b   1.000
_cell.length_c   1.000
_cell.angle_alpha   90.00
_cell.angle_beta   90.00
_cell.angle_gamma   90.00
#
_symmetry.space_group_name_H-M   'P 1'
#
loop_
_entity.id
_entity.type
_entity.pdbx_description
1 polymer ?
#
loop_
_entity_poly.entity_id
_entity_poly.type
_entity_poly.pdbx_seq_one_letter_code
_entity_poly.pdbx_strand_id
1 'polypeptide(L)'
;LVLLPQVYEHTTEQQKVFNEIYRVLKPNGICFFSGPNRYQIIEPHYFLPFLSWLPNRLATSYLRISKKGNRYDIYPRSYGTLLKLTKNFIRYDYTSKLIKSPEIFGVDSRVITPIVKVIPMWLIKLLEPFYPNYNWILVKQSDHC
;
A
#
# COMPACT_ATOMS: atom_id res chain seq x y z
N LEU A 1 -19.70 2.76 -1.09
CA LEU A 1 -18.49 1.96 -0.83
C LEU A 1 -17.64 2.02 -2.09
N VAL A 2 -16.35 2.29 -1.97
CA VAL A 2 -15.38 2.22 -3.07
C VAL A 2 -14.32 1.18 -2.69
N LEU A 3 -13.91 0.35 -3.65
CA LEU A 3 -12.81 -0.60 -3.47
C LEU A 3 -11.66 -0.16 -4.37
N LEU A 4 -10.49 0.08 -3.77
CA LEU A 4 -9.24 0.40 -4.47
C LEU A 4 -8.12 -0.58 -4.05
N PRO A 5 -8.20 -1.87 -4.44
CA PRO A 5 -7.15 -2.85 -4.14
C PRO A 5 -6.12 -2.97 -5.26
N GLN A 6 -4.84 -2.68 -4.98
CA GLN A 6 -3.71 -2.92 -5.90
C GLN A 6 -3.88 -2.27 -7.29
N VAL A 7 -4.48 -1.07 -7.35
CA VAL A 7 -4.68 -0.33 -8.62
C VAL A 7 -3.97 1.02 -8.64
N TYR A 8 -3.77 1.65 -7.48
CA TYR A 8 -3.31 3.03 -7.40
C TYR A 8 -1.88 3.22 -7.96
N GLU A 9 -1.07 2.17 -7.90
CA GLU A 9 0.30 2.09 -8.39
C GLU A 9 0.38 2.04 -9.91
N HIS A 10 -0.70 1.70 -10.61
CA HIS A 10 -0.76 1.62 -12.07
C HIS A 10 -1.10 2.94 -12.74
N THR A 11 -1.36 4.00 -11.98
CA THR A 11 -1.59 5.36 -12.48
C THR A 11 -0.44 6.29 -12.09
N THR A 12 -0.13 7.25 -12.97
CA THR A 12 0.82 8.34 -12.67
C THR A 12 0.16 9.48 -11.90
N GLU A 13 -1.17 9.57 -11.94
CA GLU A 13 -1.98 10.67 -11.41
C GLU A 13 -2.71 10.25 -10.12
N GLN A 14 -1.98 9.68 -9.15
CA GLN A 14 -2.60 9.12 -7.93
C GLN A 14 -3.49 10.14 -7.20
N GLN A 15 -3.09 11.41 -7.13
CA GLN A 15 -3.87 12.45 -6.46
C GLN A 15 -5.25 12.64 -7.10
N LYS A 16 -5.34 12.57 -8.44
CA LYS A 16 -6.63 12.66 -9.14
C LYS A 16 -7.54 11.49 -8.75
N VAL A 17 -7.01 10.28 -8.65
CA VAL A 17 -7.77 9.10 -8.21
C VAL A 17 -8.35 9.30 -6.81
N PHE A 18 -7.53 9.68 -5.83
CA PHE A 18 -8.02 9.91 -4.46
C PHE A 18 -9.02 11.07 -4.37
N ASN A 19 -8.84 12.13 -5.17
CA ASN A 19 -9.80 13.24 -5.25
C ASN A 19 -11.14 12.79 -5.82
N GLU A 20 -11.14 12.00 -6.90
CA GLU A 20 -12.37 11.47 -7.49
C GLU A 20 -13.09 10.51 -6.54
N ILE A 21 -12.35 9.65 -5.83
CA ILE A 21 -12.91 8.79 -4.78
C ILE A 21 -13.59 9.64 -3.70
N TYR A 22 -12.93 10.70 -3.24
CA TYR A 22 -13.52 11.61 -2.26
C TYR A 22 -14.79 12.29 -2.79
N ARG A 23 -14.79 12.72 -4.06
CA ARG A 23 -15.93 13.38 -4.71
C ARG A 23 -17.15 12.47 -4.81
N VAL A 24 -16.97 11.21 -5.23
CA VAL A 24 -18.09 10.27 -5.45
C VAL A 24 -18.64 9.64 -4.17
N LEU A 25 -17.86 9.64 -3.08
CA LEU A 25 -18.35 9.14 -1.80
C LEU A 25 -19.36 10.12 -1.19
N LYS A 26 -20.48 9.57 -0.69
CA LYS A 26 -21.38 10.28 0.22
C LYS A 26 -20.69 10.59 1.56
N PRO A 27 -21.18 11.55 2.37
CA PRO A 27 -20.74 11.72 3.76
C PRO A 27 -20.74 10.39 4.53
N ASN A 28 -19.70 10.14 5.34
CA ASN A 28 -19.44 8.86 6.03
C ASN A 28 -19.29 7.65 5.08
N GLY A 29 -19.14 7.89 3.79
CA GLY A 29 -18.83 6.87 2.79
C GLY A 29 -17.42 6.31 2.99
N ILE A 30 -17.28 5.02 2.71
CA ILE A 30 -16.05 4.26 2.95
C ILE A 30 -15.37 3.92 1.61
N CYS A 31 -14.05 4.11 1.57
CA CYS A 31 -13.15 3.53 0.58
C CYS A 31 -12.23 2.52 1.27
N PHE A 32 -12.24 1.27 0.81
CA PHE A 32 -11.21 0.30 1.15
C PHE A 32 -10.02 0.50 0.22
N PHE A 33 -8.86 0.84 0.79
CA PHE A 33 -7.61 1.02 0.06
C PHE A 33 -6.64 -0.12 0.41
N SER A 34 -6.10 -0.78 -0.61
CA SER A 34 -4.97 -1.69 -0.48
C SER A 34 -3.93 -1.33 -1.53
N GLY A 35 -2.65 -1.21 -1.15
CA GLY A 35 -1.63 -0.84 -2.14
C GLY A 35 -0.19 -0.99 -1.66
N PRO A 36 0.72 -1.37 -2.57
CA PRO A 36 2.12 -1.64 -2.25
C PRO A 36 2.84 -0.36 -1.81
N ASN A 37 3.81 -0.53 -0.92
CA ASN A 37 4.70 0.53 -0.49
C ASN A 37 5.94 0.62 -1.38
N ARG A 38 6.45 1.83 -1.58
CA ARG A 38 7.73 2.05 -2.28
C ARG A 38 8.87 1.23 -1.66
N TYR A 39 8.89 1.09 -0.33
CA TYR A 39 9.96 0.41 0.39
C TYR A 39 9.72 -1.08 0.65
N GLN A 40 8.84 -1.74 -0.12
CA GLN A 40 8.73 -3.19 -0.09
C GLN A 40 10.04 -3.86 -0.49
N ILE A 41 10.49 -4.89 0.24
CA ILE A 41 11.79 -5.52 0.01
C ILE A 41 11.79 -6.35 -1.26
N ILE A 42 10.72 -7.11 -1.51
CA ILE A 42 10.58 -7.96 -2.70
C ILE A 42 9.41 -7.42 -3.49
N GLU A 43 9.64 -7.06 -4.74
CA GLU A 43 8.57 -6.63 -5.65
C GLU A 43 7.75 -7.85 -6.10
N PRO A 44 6.45 -7.98 -5.72
CA PRO A 44 5.65 -9.17 -6.03
C PRO A 44 5.45 -9.41 -7.54
N HIS A 45 5.51 -8.37 -8.37
CA HIS A 45 5.31 -8.53 -9.82
C HIS A 45 6.51 -9.15 -10.55
N TYR A 46 7.73 -8.94 -10.03
CA TYR A 46 8.96 -9.35 -10.71
C TYR A 46 9.83 -10.27 -9.83
N PHE A 47 9.49 -10.43 -8.55
CA PHE A 47 10.27 -11.16 -7.55
C PHE A 47 11.75 -10.73 -7.56
N LEU A 48 11.97 -9.41 -7.62
CA LEU A 48 13.30 -8.81 -7.55
C LEU A 48 13.42 -8.02 -6.24
N PRO A 49 14.52 -8.19 -5.51
CA PRO A 49 14.74 -7.45 -4.28
C PRO A 49 15.02 -5.97 -4.60
N PHE A 50 14.46 -5.07 -3.78
CA PHE A 50 14.66 -3.62 -3.79
C PHE A 50 14.31 -2.91 -5.12
N LEU A 51 13.56 -3.57 -6.01
CA LEU A 51 13.26 -2.99 -7.33
C LEU A 51 12.48 -1.68 -7.23
N SER A 52 11.47 -1.61 -6.35
CA SER A 52 10.65 -0.41 -6.13
C SER A 52 11.38 0.75 -5.45
N TRP A 53 12.54 0.48 -4.83
CA TRP A 53 13.34 1.49 -4.12
C TRP A 53 14.05 2.39 -5.11
N LEU A 54 14.38 1.84 -6.28
CA LEU A 54 15.10 2.52 -7.34
C LEU A 54 14.22 3.57 -8.03
N PRO A 55 14.83 4.63 -8.57
CA PRO A 55 14.21 5.47 -9.59
C PRO A 55 13.79 4.64 -10.81
N ASN A 56 12.72 5.03 -11.49
CA ASN A 56 12.12 4.26 -12.59
C ASN A 56 13.12 3.84 -13.69
N ARG A 57 14.07 4.72 -14.05
CA ARG A 57 15.11 4.43 -15.04
C ARG A 57 16.03 3.28 -14.60
N LEU A 58 16.48 3.30 -13.33
CA LEU A 58 17.34 2.26 -12.78
C LEU A 58 16.57 0.95 -12.56
N ALA A 59 15.33 1.02 -12.10
CA ALA A 59 14.45 -0.15 -11.99
C ALA A 59 14.25 -0.82 -13.37
N THR A 60 14.03 -0.02 -14.42
CA THR A 60 13.91 -0.53 -15.79
C THR A 60 15.20 -1.20 -16.27
N SER A 61 16.37 -0.59 -16.03
CA SER A 61 17.65 -1.22 -16.36
C SER A 61 17.85 -2.53 -15.61
N TYR A 62 17.53 -2.57 -14.30
CA TYR A 62 17.64 -3.77 -13.49
C TYR A 62 16.73 -4.89 -13.99
N LEU A 63 15.50 -4.56 -14.40
CA LEU A 63 14.58 -5.53 -15.04
C LEU A 63 15.14 -6.12 -16.33
N ARG A 64 15.76 -5.30 -17.17
CA ARG A 64 16.37 -5.76 -18.42
C ARG A 64 17.56 -6.68 -18.17
N ILE A 65 18.44 -6.29 -17.25
CA ILE A 65 19.64 -7.09 -16.88
C ILE A 65 19.21 -8.44 -16.29
N SER A 66 18.19 -8.45 -15.45
CA SER A 66 17.63 -9.68 -14.88
C SER A 66 16.77 -10.49 -15.85
N LYS A 67 16.56 -10.02 -17.09
CA LYS A 67 15.72 -10.64 -18.12
C LYS A 67 14.27 -10.89 -17.67
N LYS A 68 13.78 -10.11 -16.70
CA LYS A 68 12.42 -10.25 -16.13
C LYS A 68 11.42 -9.23 -16.70
N GLY A 69 11.85 -8.31 -17.55
CA GLY A 69 10.96 -7.36 -18.21
C GLY A 69 11.70 -6.25 -18.96
N ASN A 70 10.95 -5.51 -19.78
CA ASN A 70 11.51 -4.46 -20.64
C ASN A 70 11.36 -3.05 -20.07
N ARG A 71 10.36 -2.84 -19.20
CA ARG A 71 9.99 -1.53 -18.65
C ARG A 71 9.32 -1.70 -17.29
N TYR A 72 9.67 -0.82 -16.34
CA TYR A 72 9.03 -0.77 -15.04
C TYR A 72 7.87 0.23 -15.07
N ASP A 73 6.64 -0.27 -15.16
CA ASP A 73 5.41 0.55 -15.28
C ASP A 73 4.49 0.42 -14.06
N ILE A 74 5.09 0.48 -12.87
CA ILE A 74 4.37 0.63 -11.60
C ILE A 74 5.01 1.73 -10.77
N TYR A 75 4.18 2.44 -10.02
CA TYR A 75 4.55 3.67 -9.30
C TYR A 75 4.15 3.61 -7.82
N PRO A 76 4.68 2.63 -7.05
CA PRO A 76 4.40 2.55 -5.62
C PRO A 76 4.93 3.81 -4.91
N ARG A 77 4.14 4.30 -3.96
CA ARG A 77 4.44 5.52 -3.20
C ARG A 77 4.92 5.17 -1.80
N SER A 78 5.75 6.05 -1.23
CA SER A 78 6.18 5.89 0.16
C SER A 78 4.99 6.14 1.09
N TYR A 79 5.08 5.60 2.29
CA TYR A 79 4.12 5.86 3.37
C TYR A 79 3.76 7.34 3.49
N GLY A 80 4.76 8.23 3.64
CA GLY A 80 4.52 9.66 3.78
C GLY A 80 3.80 10.30 2.59
N THR A 81 4.03 9.83 1.36
CA THR A 81 3.25 10.29 0.19
C THR A 81 1.81 9.78 0.26
N LEU A 82 1.59 8.52 0.65
CA LEU A 82 0.24 7.97 0.84
C LEU A 82 -0.55 8.73 1.91
N LEU A 83 0.12 9.16 3.00
CA LEU A 83 -0.49 10.03 4.01
C LEU A 83 -0.99 11.35 3.40
N LYS A 84 -0.19 11.96 2.53
CA LYS A 84 -0.56 13.22 1.84
C LYS A 84 -1.71 13.02 0.86
N LEU A 85 -1.69 11.93 0.09
CA LEU A 85 -2.74 11.58 -0.87
C LEU A 85 -4.10 11.35 -0.18
N THR A 86 -4.06 10.77 1.02
CA THR A 86 -5.25 10.40 1.81
C THR A 86 -5.62 11.41 2.89
N LYS A 87 -5.01 12.61 2.89
CA LYS A 87 -5.14 13.61 3.97
C LYS A 87 -6.59 14.07 4.26
N ASN A 88 -7.46 14.01 3.25
CA ASN A 88 -8.86 14.43 3.37
C ASN A 88 -9.76 13.34 3.97
N PHE A 89 -9.23 12.13 4.21
CA PHE A 89 -9.98 11.02 4.77
C PHE A 89 -9.61 10.79 6.23
N ILE A 90 -10.58 10.33 7.02
CA ILE A 90 -10.30 9.68 8.29
C ILE A 90 -9.76 8.28 7.95
N ARG A 91 -8.53 7.99 8.38
CA ARG A 91 -7.83 6.75 8.06
C ARG A 91 -7.84 5.79 9.24
N TYR A 92 -8.37 4.60 9.03
CA TYR A 92 -8.21 3.47 9.95
C TYR A 92 -7.25 2.45 9.34
N ASP A 93 -6.09 2.27 9.99
CA ASP A 93 -5.06 1.33 9.53
C ASP A 93 -5.29 -0.08 10.12
N TYR A 94 -5.51 -1.05 9.23
CA TYR A 94 -5.65 -2.46 9.58
C TYR A 94 -4.38 -3.29 9.30
N THR A 95 -3.35 -2.69 8.70
CA THR A 95 -2.12 -3.36 8.27
C THR A 95 -1.39 -4.02 9.43
N SER A 96 -1.22 -3.32 10.57
CA SER A 96 -0.58 -3.91 11.75
C SER A 96 -1.36 -5.09 12.34
N LYS A 97 -2.71 -5.04 12.29
CA LYS A 97 -3.58 -6.13 12.72
C LYS A 97 -3.50 -7.32 11.77
N LEU A 98 -3.49 -7.07 10.45
CA LEU A 98 -3.30 -8.07 9.41
C LEU A 98 -1.96 -8.80 9.55
N ILE A 99 -0.89 -8.05 9.81
CA ILE A 99 0.46 -8.59 10.00
C ILE A 99 0.51 -9.51 11.24
N LYS A 100 -0.16 -9.12 12.34
CA LYS A 100 -0.11 -9.90 13.59
C LYS A 100 -1.04 -11.10 13.60
N SER A 101 -2.18 -11.00 12.92
CA SER A 101 -3.22 -12.03 12.93
C SER A 101 -3.70 -12.37 11.51
N PRO A 102 -2.82 -12.87 10.62
CA PRO A 102 -3.15 -13.12 9.21
C PRO A 102 -4.34 -14.08 9.02
N GLU A 103 -4.48 -15.05 9.91
CA GLU A 103 -5.49 -16.12 9.82
C GLU A 103 -6.92 -15.60 9.97
N ILE A 104 -7.12 -14.56 10.78
CA ILE A 104 -8.42 -13.90 10.95
C ILE A 104 -8.89 -13.24 9.64
N PHE A 105 -7.93 -12.82 8.81
CA PHE A 105 -8.19 -12.11 7.57
C PHE A 105 -8.03 -13.01 6.33
N GLY A 106 -7.87 -14.32 6.50
CA GLY A 106 -7.70 -15.27 5.41
C GLY A 106 -6.40 -15.08 4.61
N VAL A 107 -5.40 -14.41 5.18
CA VAL A 107 -4.09 -14.23 4.55
C VAL A 107 -3.27 -15.49 4.81
N ASP A 108 -2.75 -16.09 3.73
CA ASP A 108 -1.90 -17.28 3.81
C ASP A 108 -0.67 -17.00 4.70
N SER A 109 -0.52 -17.80 5.76
CA SER A 109 0.58 -17.69 6.73
C SER A 109 1.95 -17.96 6.11
N ARG A 110 2.03 -18.49 4.88
CA ARG A 110 3.29 -18.61 4.13
C ARG A 110 3.82 -17.28 3.62
N VAL A 111 2.95 -16.27 3.50
CA VAL A 111 3.33 -14.91 3.07
C VAL A 111 3.88 -14.09 4.24
N ILE A 112 3.45 -14.39 5.48
CA ILE A 112 3.86 -13.68 6.70
C ILE A 112 4.55 -14.65 7.66
N THR A 113 5.85 -14.45 7.89
CA THR A 113 6.66 -15.37 8.68
C THR A 113 6.12 -15.54 10.11
N PRO A 114 6.11 -16.77 10.68
CA PRO A 114 5.59 -17.05 12.02
C PRO A 114 6.22 -16.19 13.13
N ILE A 115 7.46 -15.72 12.91
CA ILE A 115 8.20 -14.81 13.80
C ILE A 115 7.41 -13.53 14.08
N VAL A 116 6.66 -13.01 13.13
CA VAL A 116 5.97 -11.72 13.27
C VAL A 116 4.87 -11.77 14.34
N LYS A 117 4.32 -12.95 14.65
CA LYS A 117 3.33 -13.15 15.73
C LYS A 117 3.91 -12.84 17.12
N VAL A 118 5.22 -13.05 17.31
CA VAL A 118 5.92 -12.88 18.59
C VAL A 118 6.40 -11.43 18.80
N ILE A 119 6.47 -10.64 17.73
CA ILE A 119 6.97 -9.26 17.79
C ILE A 119 5.96 -8.36 18.55
N PRO A 120 6.43 -7.56 19.53
CA PRO A 120 5.60 -6.58 20.22
C PRO A 120 4.92 -5.59 19.26
N MET A 121 3.68 -5.19 19.56
CA MET A 121 2.88 -4.33 18.67
C MET A 121 3.54 -2.96 18.43
N TRP A 122 4.24 -2.42 19.42
CA TRP A 122 4.94 -1.14 19.28
C TRP A 122 6.07 -1.22 18.25
N LEU A 123 6.78 -2.34 18.17
CA LEU A 123 7.87 -2.55 17.22
C LEU A 123 7.32 -2.76 15.80
N ILE A 124 6.22 -3.50 15.66
CA ILE A 124 5.49 -3.62 14.40
C ILE A 124 5.10 -2.21 13.90
N LYS A 125 4.44 -1.42 14.75
CA LYS A 125 4.06 -0.03 14.43
C LYS A 125 5.24 0.88 14.12
N LEU A 126 6.38 0.69 14.77
CA LEU A 126 7.59 1.48 14.47
C LEU A 126 8.08 1.23 13.03
N LEU A 127 7.88 0.02 12.52
CA LEU A 127 8.23 -0.38 11.16
C LEU A 127 7.13 -0.09 10.13
N GLU A 128 6.09 0.66 10.52
CA GLU A 128 4.97 1.01 9.65
C GLU A 128 5.41 1.62 8.30
N PRO A 129 6.38 2.57 8.24
CA PRO A 129 6.83 3.11 6.96
C PRO A 129 7.45 2.10 5.98
N PHE A 130 7.79 0.90 6.47
CA PHE A 130 8.44 -0.20 5.74
C PHE A 130 7.53 -1.40 5.52
N TYR A 131 6.24 -1.31 5.88
CA TYR A 131 5.31 -2.37 5.52
C TYR A 131 5.28 -2.57 4.01
N PRO A 132 5.22 -3.82 3.52
CA PRO A 132 5.25 -4.09 2.08
C PRO A 132 3.97 -3.62 1.38
N ASN A 133 2.84 -3.66 2.09
CA ASN A 133 1.53 -3.30 1.57
C ASN A 133 0.71 -2.66 2.69
N TYR A 134 -0.06 -1.62 2.38
CA TYR A 134 -0.98 -0.98 3.33
C TYR A 134 -2.41 -1.40 3.05
N ASN A 135 -3.18 -1.62 4.11
CA ASN A 135 -4.61 -1.89 4.04
C ASN A 135 -5.35 -0.92 4.97
N TRP A 136 -6.00 0.07 4.37
CA TRP A 136 -6.65 1.16 5.07
C TRP A 136 -8.14 1.20 4.75
N ILE A 137 -8.92 1.54 5.78
CA ILE A 137 -10.29 1.99 5.61
C ILE A 137 -10.27 3.51 5.67
N LEU A 138 -10.60 4.14 4.55
CA LEU A 138 -10.67 5.59 4.40
C LEU A 138 -12.12 6.03 4.46
N VAL A 139 -12.46 6.88 5.41
CA VAL A 139 -13.83 7.39 5.61
C VAL A 139 -13.88 8.87 5.24
N LYS A 140 -14.85 9.24 4.40
CA LYS A 140 -15.13 10.64 4.09
C LYS A 140 -15.78 11.31 5.28
N GLN A 141 -15.17 12.37 5.80
CA GLN A 141 -15.72 13.15 6.90
C GLN A 141 -17.08 13.76 6.48
N SER A 142 -18.07 13.72 7.36
CA SER A 142 -19.32 14.45 7.16
C SER A 142 -19.12 15.92 7.51
N ASP A 143 -19.52 16.82 6.62
CA ASP A 143 -19.51 18.28 6.83
C ASP A 143 -20.62 18.74 7.81
N HIS A 144 -21.00 17.90 8.78
CA HIS A 144 -22.01 18.20 9.78
C HIS A 144 -21.38 18.19 11.18
N CYS A 145 -20.88 19.37 11.57
CA CYS A 145 -20.86 19.85 12.95
C CYS A 145 -21.59 21.20 12.95
#